data_AF-A0AA46P3Q9-F1
#
_entry.id   AF-A0AA46P3Q9-F1
#
_cell.length_a   1.000
_cell.length_b   1.000
_cell.length_c   1.000
_cell.angle_alpha   90.00
_cell.angle_beta   90.00
_cell.angle_gamma   90.00
#
_symmetry.space_group_name_H-M   'P 1'
#
loop_
_entity.id
_entity.type
_entity.pdbx_description
1 polymer ?
#
loop_
_entity_poly.entity_id
_entity_poly.type
_entity_poly.pdbx_seq_one_letter_code
_entity_poly.pdbx_strand_id
1 'polypeptide(L)'
;MNRQQRTKLIEYQSRAFTEGTVEYINDQWVFFDHETDEASILDEFLHQEMEVFRFKRWKKGILFEDGKVAFDDETFHLKNQDSIRIRKHLVFSLERLLEEMNDDAFYQFVTTLNSMQFSVYDCIYCYNQLAFFNDKDRKSGVNFIVFDNQDHICNVQHHFCYYEKMSDRFEFTLNSGKRMVIEKISS
;
A
#
# COMPACT_ATOMS: atom_id res chain seq x y z
N MET A 1 -4.16 14.55 -13.79
CA MET A 1 -4.57 13.13 -13.80
C MET A 1 -6.05 13.07 -13.39
N ASN A 2 -6.74 11.94 -13.42
CA ASN A 2 -8.09 11.85 -12.81
C ASN A 2 -8.11 10.84 -11.66
N ARG A 3 -9.14 10.91 -10.80
CA ARG A 3 -9.25 10.05 -9.61
C ARG A 3 -9.15 8.55 -9.95
N GLN A 4 -9.73 8.13 -11.07
CA GLN A 4 -9.66 6.73 -11.52
C GLN A 4 -8.22 6.29 -11.85
N GLN A 5 -7.44 7.15 -12.50
CA GLN A 5 -6.03 6.87 -12.80
C GLN A 5 -5.18 6.78 -11.52
N ARG A 6 -5.45 7.63 -10.52
CA ARG A 6 -4.80 7.54 -9.19
C ARG A 6 -5.10 6.21 -8.52
N THR A 7 -6.38 5.84 -8.45
CA THR A 7 -6.82 4.58 -7.85
C THR A 7 -6.13 3.39 -8.52
N LYS A 8 -6.06 3.38 -9.86
CA LYS A 8 -5.33 2.34 -10.60
C LYS A 8 -3.84 2.27 -10.24
N LEU A 9 -3.17 3.40 -10.08
CA LEU A 9 -1.75 3.44 -9.70
C LEU A 9 -1.50 2.89 -8.29
N ILE A 10 -2.49 2.95 -7.40
CA ILE A 10 -2.42 2.36 -6.07
C ILE A 10 -2.81 0.88 -6.11
N GLU A 11 -3.90 0.52 -6.78
CA GLU A 11 -4.45 -0.84 -6.76
C GLU A 11 -3.57 -1.86 -7.48
N TYR A 12 -2.91 -1.47 -8.58
CA TYR A 12 -2.13 -2.35 -9.44
C TYR A 12 -0.63 -2.35 -9.13
N GLN A 13 -0.28 -2.08 -7.88
CA GLN A 13 1.09 -2.18 -7.41
C GLN A 13 1.54 -3.65 -7.29
N SER A 14 2.82 -3.93 -7.59
CA SER A 14 3.35 -5.31 -7.59
C SER A 14 3.27 -6.00 -6.22
N ARG A 15 3.40 -5.23 -5.14
CA ARG A 15 3.43 -5.71 -3.75
C ARG A 15 2.14 -5.36 -2.98
N ALA A 16 1.01 -5.25 -3.67
CA ALA A 16 -0.28 -4.88 -3.08
C ALA A 16 -0.95 -6.00 -2.27
N PHE A 17 -0.41 -7.22 -2.31
CA PHE A 17 -0.99 -8.38 -1.66
C PHE A 17 0.08 -9.13 -0.88
N THR A 18 -0.35 -9.79 0.19
CA THR A 18 0.39 -10.87 0.85
C THR A 18 -0.13 -12.19 0.31
N GLU A 19 0.72 -13.01 -0.29
CA GLU A 19 0.34 -14.31 -0.83
C GLU A 19 0.64 -15.42 0.18
N GLY A 20 -0.22 -16.44 0.22
CA GLY A 20 -0.04 -17.55 1.14
C GLY A 20 -0.99 -18.71 0.88
N THR A 21 -1.02 -19.64 1.81
CA THR A 21 -1.91 -20.82 1.79
C THR A 21 -2.75 -20.88 3.05
N VAL A 22 -3.95 -21.47 2.93
CA VAL A 22 -4.82 -21.69 4.09
C VAL A 22 -4.92 -23.17 4.47
N GLU A 23 -4.93 -23.44 5.76
CA GLU A 23 -5.19 -24.77 6.30
C GLU A 23 -6.23 -24.71 7.42
N TYR A 24 -7.06 -25.74 7.51
CA TYR A 24 -8.00 -25.94 8.60
C TYR A 24 -7.38 -26.84 9.66
N ILE A 25 -7.01 -26.25 10.80
CA ILE A 25 -6.29 -26.90 11.90
C ILE A 25 -7.02 -26.58 13.21
N ASN A 26 -7.32 -27.59 14.03
CA ASN A 26 -7.97 -27.44 15.33
C ASN A 26 -9.25 -26.56 15.27
N ASP A 27 -10.12 -26.84 14.31
CA ASP A 27 -11.38 -26.12 14.06
C ASP A 27 -11.22 -24.63 13.67
N GLN A 28 -10.01 -24.21 13.26
CA GLN A 28 -9.71 -22.84 12.82
C GLN A 28 -9.04 -22.82 11.46
N TRP A 29 -9.34 -21.78 10.67
CA TRP A 29 -8.58 -21.48 9.46
C TRP A 29 -7.32 -20.70 9.83
N VAL A 30 -6.17 -21.21 9.37
CA VAL A 30 -4.85 -20.61 9.56
C VAL A 30 -4.33 -20.20 8.19
N PHE A 31 -3.86 -18.96 8.08
CA PHE A 31 -3.15 -18.44 6.91
C PHE A 31 -1.65 -18.51 7.15
N PHE A 32 -0.94 -19.12 6.21
CA PHE A 32 0.52 -19.20 6.19
C PHE A 32 1.06 -18.24 5.11
N ASP A 33 1.76 -17.20 5.55
CA ASP A 33 2.34 -16.18 4.69
C ASP A 33 3.61 -16.70 4.00
N HIS A 34 3.68 -16.63 2.67
CA HIS A 34 4.86 -17.05 1.91
C HIS A 34 6.02 -16.05 1.95
N GLU A 35 5.77 -14.78 2.30
CA GLU A 35 6.82 -13.75 2.38
C GLU A 35 7.59 -13.83 3.71
N THR A 36 6.89 -14.13 4.81
CA THR A 36 7.44 -14.06 6.17
C THR A 36 7.57 -15.42 6.86
N ASP A 37 7.01 -16.49 6.28
CA ASP A 37 6.83 -17.82 6.91
C ASP A 37 6.03 -17.76 8.23
N GLU A 38 5.28 -16.67 8.47
CA GLU A 38 4.43 -16.50 9.65
C GLU A 38 3.06 -17.15 9.45
N ALA A 39 2.47 -17.59 10.57
CA ALA A 39 1.13 -18.15 10.61
C ALA A 39 0.20 -17.22 11.41
N SER A 40 -0.98 -16.93 10.86
CA SER A 40 -2.01 -16.08 11.48
C SER A 40 -3.39 -16.72 11.39
N ILE A 41 -4.29 -16.37 12.30
CA ILE A 41 -5.67 -16.84 12.22
C ILE A 41 -6.36 -16.09 11.07
N LEU A 42 -6.99 -16.82 10.15
CA LEU A 42 -7.60 -16.23 8.97
C LEU A 42 -8.69 -15.18 9.33
N ASP A 43 -9.34 -15.35 10.48
CA ASP A 43 -10.36 -14.43 11.00
C ASP A 43 -9.83 -13.01 11.29
N GLU A 44 -8.52 -12.83 11.44
CA GLU A 44 -7.90 -11.49 11.53
C GLU A 44 -8.13 -10.66 10.25
N PHE A 45 -8.47 -11.32 9.14
CA PHE A 45 -8.69 -10.71 7.83
C PHE A 45 -10.17 -10.65 7.43
N LEU A 46 -11.12 -10.87 8.36
CA LEU A 46 -12.55 -10.79 8.07
C LEU A 46 -12.93 -9.44 7.44
N HIS A 47 -13.83 -9.50 6.46
CA HIS A 47 -14.32 -8.37 5.67
C HIS A 47 -13.25 -7.66 4.82
N GLN A 48 -12.04 -8.20 4.75
CA GLN A 48 -11.01 -7.68 3.86
C GLN A 48 -11.16 -8.27 2.45
N GLU A 49 -10.67 -7.51 1.48
CA GLU A 49 -10.53 -8.00 0.12
C GLU A 49 -9.42 -9.06 0.04
N MET A 50 -9.75 -10.18 -0.57
CA MET A 50 -8.80 -11.24 -0.88
C MET A 50 -9.05 -11.81 -2.26
N GLU A 51 -8.10 -12.55 -2.78
CA GLU A 51 -8.27 -13.29 -4.01
C GLU A 51 -7.88 -14.76 -3.81
N VAL A 52 -8.68 -15.66 -4.36
CA VAL A 52 -8.45 -17.10 -4.30
C VAL A 52 -7.94 -17.58 -5.65
N PHE A 53 -6.86 -18.37 -5.67
CA PHE A 53 -6.31 -18.91 -6.91
C PHE A 53 -7.15 -20.09 -7.41
N ARG A 54 -7.87 -19.90 -8.51
CA ARG A 54 -8.80 -20.88 -9.08
C ARG A 54 -8.69 -20.89 -10.59
N PHE A 55 -8.66 -22.07 -11.20
CA PHE A 55 -8.62 -22.21 -12.67
C PHE A 55 -7.51 -21.37 -13.34
N LYS A 56 -6.33 -21.32 -12.71
CA LYS A 56 -5.15 -20.54 -13.16
C LYS A 56 -5.35 -19.03 -13.18
N ARG A 57 -6.30 -18.50 -12.40
CA ARG A 57 -6.53 -17.06 -12.22
C ARG A 57 -6.81 -16.75 -10.76
N TRP A 58 -6.49 -15.54 -10.35
CA TRP A 58 -6.94 -15.01 -9.08
C TRP A 58 -8.38 -14.50 -9.22
N LYS A 59 -9.29 -14.99 -8.36
CA LYS A 59 -10.67 -14.52 -8.30
C LYS A 59 -10.84 -13.67 -7.04
N LYS A 60 -11.10 -12.38 -7.22
CA LYS A 60 -11.31 -11.40 -6.15
C LYS A 60 -12.64 -11.62 -5.45
N GLY A 61 -12.63 -11.52 -4.12
CA GLY A 61 -13.79 -11.60 -3.24
C GLY A 61 -13.53 -10.95 -1.88
N ILE A 62 -14.50 -11.10 -0.98
CA ILE A 62 -14.44 -10.60 0.40
C ILE A 62 -14.52 -11.79 1.35
N LEU A 63 -13.61 -11.85 2.33
CA LEU A 63 -13.61 -12.90 3.35
C LEU A 63 -14.73 -12.68 4.38
N PHE A 64 -15.39 -13.77 4.73
CA PHE A 64 -16.37 -13.90 5.80
C PHE A 64 -16.02 -15.10 6.69
N GLU A 65 -16.80 -15.26 7.76
CA GLU A 65 -16.65 -16.32 8.76
C GLU A 65 -16.64 -17.72 8.13
N ASP A 66 -16.04 -18.67 8.85
CA ASP A 66 -15.88 -20.09 8.46
C ASP A 66 -15.12 -20.32 7.14
N GLY A 67 -14.26 -19.38 6.74
CA GLY A 67 -13.50 -19.48 5.49
C GLY A 67 -14.40 -19.33 4.25
N LYS A 68 -15.49 -18.58 4.36
CA LYS A 68 -16.36 -18.24 3.23
C LYS A 68 -15.83 -17.01 2.52
N VAL A 69 -15.71 -17.07 1.21
CA VAL A 69 -15.30 -15.94 0.37
C VAL A 69 -16.47 -15.59 -0.55
N ALA A 70 -17.02 -14.39 -0.41
CA ALA A 70 -18.05 -13.91 -1.32
C ALA A 70 -17.40 -13.33 -2.57
N PHE A 71 -17.73 -13.92 -3.72
CA PHE A 71 -17.50 -13.34 -5.03
C PHE A 71 -18.76 -12.58 -5.48
N ASP A 72 -18.66 -11.85 -6.60
CA ASP A 72 -19.78 -11.04 -7.12
C ASP A 72 -21.10 -11.81 -7.30
N ASP A 73 -21.01 -13.10 -7.64
CA ASP A 73 -22.13 -13.95 -8.04
C ASP A 73 -22.32 -15.22 -7.20
N GLU A 74 -21.36 -15.56 -6.35
CA GLU A 74 -21.35 -16.82 -5.62
C GLU A 74 -20.58 -16.73 -4.30
N THR A 75 -20.84 -17.66 -3.38
CA THR A 75 -20.02 -17.85 -2.17
C THR A 75 -19.16 -19.09 -2.34
N PHE A 76 -17.86 -18.92 -2.17
CA PHE A 76 -16.88 -19.99 -2.19
C PHE A 76 -16.48 -20.37 -0.77
N HIS A 77 -16.32 -21.66 -0.51
CA HIS A 77 -15.79 -22.16 0.75
C HIS A 77 -14.35 -22.57 0.52
N LEU A 78 -13.44 -21.98 1.29
CA LEU A 78 -12.03 -22.33 1.27
C LEU A 78 -11.85 -23.82 1.58
N LYS A 79 -10.81 -24.40 1.00
CA LYS A 79 -10.36 -25.76 1.23
C LYS A 79 -8.93 -25.74 1.75
N ASN A 80 -8.55 -26.80 2.46
CA ASN A 80 -7.15 -27.00 2.85
C ASN A 80 -6.26 -26.89 1.62
N GLN A 81 -5.16 -26.15 1.78
CA GLN A 81 -4.16 -25.87 0.76
C GLN A 81 -4.64 -24.98 -0.39
N ASP A 82 -5.79 -24.30 -0.27
CA ASP A 82 -6.14 -23.24 -1.24
C ASP A 82 -5.11 -22.11 -1.12
N SER A 83 -4.58 -21.68 -2.27
CA SER A 83 -3.72 -20.50 -2.34
C SER A 83 -4.58 -19.25 -2.38
N ILE A 84 -4.31 -18.33 -1.46
CA ILE A 84 -4.99 -17.05 -1.37
C ILE A 84 -3.97 -15.92 -1.39
N ARG A 85 -4.44 -14.72 -1.71
CA ARG A 85 -3.68 -13.50 -1.48
C ARG A 85 -4.58 -12.44 -0.86
N ILE A 86 -4.11 -11.80 0.20
CA ILE A 86 -4.87 -10.83 0.99
C ILE A 86 -4.36 -9.44 0.64
N ARG A 87 -5.27 -8.49 0.36
CA ARG A 87 -4.86 -7.13 0.00
C ARG A 87 -4.23 -6.43 1.21
N LYS A 88 -3.01 -5.92 1.05
CA LYS A 88 -2.35 -5.10 2.07
C LYS A 88 -3.10 -3.77 2.22
N HIS A 89 -3.15 -3.24 3.43
CA HIS A 89 -3.69 -1.89 3.69
C HIS A 89 -2.56 -0.86 3.62
N LEU A 90 -2.86 0.32 3.12
CA LEU A 90 -1.92 1.43 3.23
C LEU A 90 -1.86 1.92 4.68
N VAL A 91 -0.67 2.34 5.12
CA VAL A 91 -0.55 3.12 6.36
C VAL A 91 -1.45 4.36 6.24
N PHE A 92 -2.37 4.53 7.18
CA PHE A 92 -3.38 5.58 7.14
C PHE A 92 -2.81 6.99 6.89
N SER A 93 -1.71 7.34 7.57
CA SER A 93 -1.04 8.64 7.36
C SER A 93 -0.51 8.82 5.93
N LEU A 94 -0.03 7.74 5.30
CA LEU A 94 0.40 7.76 3.90
C LEU A 94 -0.81 7.88 2.97
N GLU A 95 -1.89 7.14 3.23
CA GLU A 95 -3.13 7.25 2.46
C GLU A 95 -3.64 8.70 2.45
N ARG A 96 -3.74 9.35 3.62
CA ARG A 96 -4.13 10.77 3.73
C ARG A 96 -3.19 11.69 2.93
N LEU A 97 -1.88 11.48 3.05
CA LEU A 97 -0.90 12.27 2.28
C LEU A 97 -1.08 12.07 0.77
N LEU A 98 -1.28 10.82 0.32
CA LEU A 98 -1.56 10.50 -1.07
C LEU A 98 -2.86 11.14 -1.53
N GLU A 99 -3.91 11.24 -0.73
CA GLU A 99 -5.15 11.93 -1.11
C GLU A 99 -4.97 13.46 -1.27
N GLU A 100 -4.14 14.08 -0.43
CA GLU A 100 -3.93 15.53 -0.39
C GLU A 100 -2.93 16.03 -1.45
N MET A 101 -1.99 15.19 -1.89
CA MET A 101 -1.02 15.56 -2.92
C MET A 101 -1.66 15.80 -4.29
N ASN A 102 -1.21 16.87 -4.95
CA ASN A 102 -1.59 17.13 -6.33
C ASN A 102 -1.19 15.97 -7.26
N ASP A 103 -1.81 15.92 -8.44
CA ASP A 103 -1.66 14.81 -9.38
C ASP A 103 -0.24 14.59 -9.88
N ASP A 104 0.48 15.66 -10.17
CA ASP A 104 1.83 15.57 -10.72
C ASP A 104 2.81 15.08 -9.65
N ALA A 105 2.73 15.64 -8.44
CA ALA A 105 3.55 15.23 -7.31
C ALA A 105 3.28 13.78 -6.93
N PHE A 106 2.00 13.37 -6.85
CA PHE A 106 1.62 11.98 -6.62
C PHE A 106 2.19 11.06 -7.70
N TYR A 107 2.03 11.40 -8.97
CA TYR A 107 2.49 10.55 -10.07
C TYR A 107 4.01 10.38 -10.04
N GLN A 108 4.74 11.49 -9.86
CA GLN A 108 6.20 11.46 -9.73
C GLN A 108 6.65 10.66 -8.51
N PHE A 109 6.01 10.84 -7.36
CA PHE A 109 6.30 10.08 -6.15
C PHE A 109 6.16 8.57 -6.37
N VAL A 110 4.98 8.12 -6.82
CA VAL A 110 4.68 6.70 -7.01
C VAL A 110 5.56 6.08 -8.10
N THR A 111 5.73 6.75 -9.24
CA THR A 111 6.57 6.20 -10.33
C THR A 111 8.05 6.14 -9.95
N THR A 112 8.54 7.13 -9.21
CA THR A 112 9.92 7.12 -8.70
C THR A 112 10.12 6.00 -7.69
N LEU A 113 9.17 5.83 -6.76
CA LEU A 113 9.17 4.72 -5.79
C LEU A 113 9.20 3.36 -6.50
N ASN A 114 8.29 3.16 -7.46
CA ASN A 114 8.22 1.95 -8.27
C ASN A 114 9.51 1.69 -9.08
N SER A 115 10.16 2.74 -9.60
CA SER A 115 11.43 2.60 -10.33
C SER A 115 12.56 2.04 -9.46
N MET A 116 12.46 2.23 -8.14
CA MET A 116 13.39 1.71 -7.15
C MET A 116 12.98 0.34 -6.59
N GLN A 117 11.97 -0.32 -7.18
CA GLN A 117 11.42 -1.60 -6.73
C GLN A 117 10.70 -1.55 -5.38
N PHE A 118 10.18 -0.38 -5.02
CA PHE A 118 9.29 -0.20 -3.87
C PHE A 118 7.85 0.02 -4.33
N SER A 119 6.91 -0.34 -3.48
CA SER A 119 5.49 -0.04 -3.59
C SER A 119 5.04 0.89 -2.46
N VAL A 120 3.93 1.60 -2.67
CA VAL A 120 3.25 2.33 -1.58
C VAL A 120 2.84 1.42 -0.42
N TYR A 121 2.65 0.11 -0.66
CA TYR A 121 2.33 -0.88 0.37
C TYR A 121 3.55 -1.36 1.16
N ASP A 122 4.77 -0.99 0.75
CA ASP A 122 5.99 -1.25 1.52
C ASP A 122 6.20 -0.21 2.63
N CYS A 123 5.26 0.73 2.81
CA CYS A 123 5.35 1.76 3.84
C CYS A 123 5.21 1.15 5.23
N ILE A 124 6.24 1.29 6.05
CA ILE A 124 6.22 0.84 7.46
C ILE A 124 6.01 2.01 8.43
N TYR A 125 6.26 3.25 7.97
CA TYR A 125 6.07 4.45 8.78
C TYR A 125 5.80 5.67 7.91
N CYS A 126 4.83 6.49 8.31
CA CYS A 126 4.56 7.78 7.67
C CYS A 126 4.17 8.83 8.72
N TYR A 127 5.00 9.87 8.83
CA TYR A 127 4.69 11.10 9.53
C TYR A 127 4.23 12.15 8.52
N ASN A 128 2.91 12.36 8.44
CA ASN A 128 2.30 13.37 7.58
C ASN A 128 2.14 14.69 8.34
N GLN A 129 3.12 15.58 8.23
CA GLN A 129 3.10 16.91 8.79
C GLN A 129 2.01 17.81 8.17
N LEU A 130 1.61 17.55 6.92
CA LEU A 130 0.59 18.33 6.21
C LEU A 130 -0.77 18.26 6.91
N ALA A 131 -1.11 17.10 7.48
CA ALA A 131 -2.38 16.86 8.18
C ALA A 131 -2.60 17.76 9.40
N PHE A 132 -1.54 18.35 9.97
CA PHE A 132 -1.63 19.27 11.12
C PHE A 132 -1.84 20.73 10.70
N PHE A 133 -1.76 21.02 9.40
CA PHE A 133 -2.09 22.31 8.85
C PHE A 133 -3.55 22.27 8.36
N ASN A 134 -4.48 22.76 9.21
CA ASN A 134 -5.89 23.02 8.87
C ASN A 134 -6.02 24.02 7.69
N ASP A 135 -7.12 24.75 7.55
CA ASP A 135 -7.32 25.85 6.58
C ASP A 135 -6.41 27.08 6.83
N LYS A 136 -5.14 26.86 7.20
CA LYS A 136 -4.11 27.88 7.28
C LYS A 136 -3.66 28.22 5.86
N ASP A 137 -3.61 29.50 5.56
CA ASP A 137 -3.18 30.06 4.27
C ASP A 137 -1.71 29.76 3.91
N ARG A 138 -0.93 29.26 4.88
CA ARG A 138 0.49 28.94 4.69
C ARG A 138 0.84 27.58 5.27
N LYS A 139 1.03 26.59 4.39
CA LYS A 139 1.45 25.25 4.75
C LYS A 139 2.86 25.00 4.22
N SER A 140 3.80 24.71 5.10
CA SER A 140 5.12 24.23 4.71
C SER A 140 5.70 23.35 5.80
N GLY A 141 6.39 22.30 5.39
CA GLY A 141 6.95 21.32 6.30
C GLY A 141 7.60 20.18 5.55
N VAL A 142 7.90 19.13 6.30
CA VAL A 142 8.52 17.92 5.79
C VAL A 142 7.76 16.72 6.33
N ASN A 143 7.31 15.85 5.43
CA ASN A 143 6.80 14.54 5.80
C ASN A 143 7.97 13.54 5.80
N PHE A 144 7.96 12.60 6.74
CA PHE A 144 8.94 11.53 6.83
C PHE A 144 8.25 10.21 6.54
N ILE A 145 8.75 9.45 5.56
CA ILE A 145 8.14 8.20 5.12
C ILE A 145 9.24 7.15 5.02
N VAL A 146 9.02 5.97 5.58
CA VAL A 146 9.97 4.86 5.54
C VAL A 146 9.31 3.68 4.88
N PHE A 147 10.01 3.11 3.89
CA PHE A 147 9.61 1.93 3.14
C PHE A 147 10.59 0.80 3.37
N ASP A 148 10.07 -0.42 3.46
CA ASP A 148 10.83 -1.67 3.55
C ASP A 148 10.22 -2.69 2.59
N ASN A 149 10.96 -3.04 1.53
CA ASN A 149 10.52 -4.03 0.54
C ASN A 149 11.15 -5.43 0.78
N GLN A 150 11.66 -5.69 1.99
CA GLN A 150 12.41 -6.88 2.42
C GLN A 150 13.86 -6.98 1.88
N ASP A 151 14.18 -6.28 0.78
CA ASP A 151 15.55 -6.24 0.23
C ASP A 151 16.31 -4.99 0.70
N HIS A 152 15.61 -3.86 0.74
CA HIS A 152 16.16 -2.54 0.96
C HIS A 152 15.22 -1.70 1.82
N ILE A 153 15.81 -0.78 2.57
CA ILE A 153 15.07 0.27 3.28
C ILE A 153 15.24 1.57 2.50
N CYS A 154 14.14 2.28 2.27
CA CYS A 154 14.13 3.59 1.64
C CYS A 154 13.47 4.61 2.56
N ASN A 155 14.22 5.65 2.91
CA ASN A 155 13.69 6.81 3.61
C ASN A 155 13.36 7.92 2.60
N VAL A 156 12.16 8.48 2.72
CA VAL A 156 11.68 9.59 1.89
C VAL A 156 11.37 10.80 2.77
N GLN A 157 11.99 11.92 2.45
CA GLN A 157 11.62 13.22 2.98
C GLN A 157 10.84 13.96 1.91
N HIS A 158 9.56 14.24 2.18
CA HIS A 158 8.71 15.04 1.30
C HIS A 158 8.61 16.46 1.86
N HIS A 159 9.41 17.37 1.31
CA HIS A 159 9.36 18.80 1.58
C HIS A 159 8.23 19.42 0.76
N PHE A 160 7.29 20.06 1.45
CA PHE A 160 6.19 20.77 0.79
C PHE A 160 6.16 22.24 1.18
N CYS A 161 5.73 23.07 0.24
CA CYS A 161 5.43 24.47 0.44
C CYS A 161 4.21 24.82 -0.40
N TYR A 162 3.09 25.11 0.25
CA TYR A 162 1.80 25.45 -0.38
C TYR A 162 1.39 26.86 0.03
N TYR A 163 2.22 27.85 -0.30
CA TYR A 163 1.90 29.27 -0.23
C TYR A 163 2.70 30.01 -1.30
N GLU A 164 2.07 30.99 -1.97
CA GLU A 164 2.63 31.78 -3.07
C GLU A 164 3.09 30.97 -4.30
N LYS A 165 4.02 30.03 -4.14
CA LYS A 165 4.44 29.03 -5.11
C LYS A 165 4.29 27.64 -4.50
N MET A 166 3.52 26.78 -5.16
CA MET A 166 3.35 25.42 -4.70
C MET A 166 4.56 24.58 -5.11
N SER A 167 5.19 23.89 -4.17
CA SER A 167 6.29 22.99 -4.47
C SER A 167 6.23 21.72 -3.64
N ASP A 168 6.54 20.61 -4.30
CA ASP A 168 6.72 19.28 -3.71
C ASP A 168 8.11 18.77 -4.09
N ARG A 169 8.95 18.54 -3.09
CA ARG A 169 10.30 17.99 -3.26
C ARG A 169 10.43 16.71 -2.46
N PHE A 170 10.77 15.62 -3.14
CA PHE A 170 10.99 14.31 -2.53
C PHE A 170 12.48 13.98 -2.56
N GLU A 171 13.03 13.70 -1.38
CA GLU A 171 14.38 13.16 -1.23
C GLU A 171 14.30 11.70 -0.80
N PHE A 172 14.72 10.80 -1.68
CA PHE A 172 14.81 9.36 -1.42
C PHE A 172 16.24 9.00 -1.03
N THR A 173 16.40 8.23 0.03
CA THR A 173 17.69 7.70 0.49
C THR A 173 17.54 6.21 0.79
N LEU A 174 18.26 5.39 0.03
CA LEU A 174 18.34 3.95 0.25
C LEU A 174 19.39 3.62 1.32
N ASN A 175 19.21 2.51 2.02
CA ASN A 175 20.20 1.96 2.97
C ASN A 175 21.58 1.68 2.32
N SER A 176 21.65 1.53 1.00
CA SER A 176 22.90 1.46 0.24
C SER A 176 23.67 2.80 0.13
N GLY A 177 23.09 3.91 0.61
CA GLY A 177 23.62 5.26 0.47
C GLY A 177 23.26 5.93 -0.85
N LYS A 178 22.60 5.23 -1.78
CA LYS A 178 22.08 5.84 -3.03
C LYS A 178 20.99 6.85 -2.69
N ARG A 179 21.12 8.05 -3.26
CA ARG A 179 20.17 9.16 -3.07
C ARG A 179 19.55 9.57 -4.40
N MET A 180 18.28 9.95 -4.36
CA MET A 180 17.56 10.54 -5.48
C MET A 180 16.75 11.73 -4.98
N VAL A 181 16.80 12.85 -5.70
CA VAL A 181 16.02 14.03 -5.38
C VAL A 181 15.20 14.38 -6.60
N ILE A 182 13.90 14.57 -6.38
CA ILE A 182 12.99 15.10 -7.39
C ILE A 182 12.29 16.31 -6.79
N GLU A 183 12.12 17.35 -7.60
CA GLU A 183 11.46 18.58 -7.18
C GLU A 183 10.52 19.03 -8.28
N LYS A 184 9.29 19.35 -7.87
CA LYS A 184 8.29 19.95 -8.72
C LYS A 184 7.93 21.32 -8.14
N ILE A 185 8.03 22.32 -8.99
CA ILE A 185 7.55 23.67 -8.71
C ILE A 185 6.36 23.90 -9.63
N SER A 186 5.22 24.24 -9.04
CA SER A 186 4.00 24.63 -9.71
C SER A 186 3.85 26.14 -9.58
N SER A 187 3.89 26.81 -10.73
CA SER A 187 3.69 28.27 -10.86
C SER A 187 2.22 28.64 -10.85
#